data_AF-A0A2G1UM59-F1
#
_entry.id   AF-A0A2G1UM59-F1
#
_cell.length_a   1.000
_cell.length_b   1.000
_cell.length_c   1.000
_cell.angle_alpha   90.00
_cell.angle_beta   90.00
_cell.angle_gamma   90.00
#
_symmetry.space_group_name_H-M   'P 1'
#
loop_
_entity.id
_entity.type
_entity.pdbx_description
1 polymer ?
#
loop_
_entity_poly.entity_id
_entity_poly.type
_entity_poly.pdbx_seq_one_letter_code
_entity_poly.pdbx_strand_id
1 'polypeptide(L)'
;MSMNLPANDLPKALASAQQQLLAVGLDDFASWASMELSGYPSGVRVPEYRKIAVQARGKISNDTEVIDNQPLPVWHLAGDWTQETLRLPIHQIVAALENRAPCVRFPIDNVSLALFTRGLRMGSGFRVTDAWWEIQTVHLERLVDGVRKQLRLAREHLEGAPGAR
;
A
#
# COMPACT_ATOMS: atom_id res chain seq x y z
N MET A 1 -21.18 8.24 -17.67
CA MET A 1 -20.48 9.48 -17.26
C MET A 1 -19.44 9.12 -16.20
N SER A 2 -18.15 9.15 -16.54
CA SER A 2 -17.09 8.90 -15.56
C SER A 2 -16.92 10.16 -14.70
N MET A 3 -17.52 10.17 -13.51
CA MET A 3 -17.29 11.22 -12.53
C MET A 3 -15.87 11.07 -11.97
N ASN A 4 -15.01 12.00 -12.36
CA ASN A 4 -13.67 12.14 -11.81
C ASN A 4 -13.81 12.75 -10.39
N LEU A 5 -13.99 11.90 -9.38
CA LEU A 5 -14.03 12.36 -7.99
C LEU A 5 -12.62 12.86 -7.60
N PRO A 6 -12.45 14.14 -7.23
CA PRO A 6 -11.16 14.63 -6.75
C PRO A 6 -10.71 13.82 -5.53
N ALA A 7 -9.40 13.59 -5.37
CA ALA A 7 -8.85 12.73 -4.33
C ALA A 7 -9.35 13.11 -2.91
N ASN A 8 -9.48 14.40 -2.61
CA ASN A 8 -9.95 14.93 -1.32
C ASN A 8 -11.40 14.58 -0.93
N ASP A 9 -12.20 14.02 -1.84
CA ASP A 9 -13.58 13.60 -1.55
C ASP A 9 -13.72 12.09 -1.33
N LEU A 10 -12.65 11.32 -1.55
CA LEU A 10 -12.73 9.86 -1.45
C LEU A 10 -13.06 9.35 -0.03
N PRO A 11 -12.44 9.88 1.06
CA PRO A 11 -12.82 9.48 2.42
C PRO A 11 -14.28 9.82 2.74
N LYS A 12 -14.78 10.98 2.30
CA LYS A 12 -16.20 11.36 2.50
C LYS A 12 -17.14 10.45 1.74
N ALA A 13 -16.80 10.13 0.49
CA ALA A 13 -17.58 9.24 -0.36
C ALA A 13 -17.64 7.82 0.19
N LEU A 14 -16.52 7.31 0.76
CA LEU A 14 -16.46 6.04 1.46
C LEU A 14 -17.32 6.03 2.73
N ALA A 15 -17.25 7.09 3.55
CA ALA A 15 -18.04 7.18 4.78
C ALA A 15 -19.55 7.21 4.49
N SER A 16 -19.97 8.00 3.49
CA SER A 16 -21.36 8.03 3.03
C SER A 16 -21.81 6.68 2.48
N ALA A 17 -20.98 6.02 1.66
CA ALA A 17 -21.30 4.70 1.12
C ALA A 17 -21.40 3.66 2.24
N GLN A 18 -20.50 3.65 3.21
CA GLN A 18 -20.53 2.72 4.35
C GLN A 18 -21.89 2.79 5.09
N GLN A 19 -22.38 4.00 5.38
CA GLN A 19 -23.67 4.18 6.04
C GLN A 19 -24.84 3.63 5.21
N GLN A 20 -24.84 3.87 3.90
CA GLN A 20 -25.87 3.38 2.98
C GLN A 20 -25.83 1.85 2.85
N LEU A 21 -24.64 1.27 2.73
CA LEU A 21 -24.41 -0.17 2.61
C LEU A 21 -24.90 -0.92 3.86
N LEU A 22 -24.63 -0.37 5.06
CA LEU A 22 -25.17 -0.92 6.31
C LEU A 22 -26.70 -0.86 6.35
N ALA A 23 -27.30 0.23 5.87
CA ALA A 23 -28.75 0.41 5.90
C ALA A 23 -29.50 -0.62 5.02
N VAL A 24 -28.88 -1.10 3.94
CA VAL A 24 -29.46 -2.10 3.04
C VAL A 24 -28.98 -3.54 3.30
N GLY A 25 -28.18 -3.76 4.35
CA GLY A 25 -27.67 -5.09 4.72
C GLY A 25 -26.54 -5.63 3.83
N LEU A 26 -25.79 -4.75 3.16
CA LEU A 26 -24.60 -5.12 2.36
C LEU A 26 -23.34 -5.08 3.23
N ASP A 27 -23.28 -5.98 4.22
CA ASP A 27 -22.26 -5.98 5.29
C ASP A 27 -20.82 -6.15 4.78
N ASP A 28 -20.61 -6.92 3.72
CA ASP A 28 -19.28 -7.13 3.12
C ASP A 28 -18.70 -5.83 2.56
N PHE A 29 -19.52 -5.07 1.81
CA PHE A 29 -19.12 -3.77 1.26
C PHE A 29 -19.00 -2.71 2.36
N ALA A 30 -19.86 -2.75 3.38
CA ALA A 30 -19.74 -1.85 4.51
C ALA A 30 -18.44 -2.09 5.31
N SER A 31 -18.09 -3.37 5.54
CA SER A 31 -16.85 -3.77 6.22
C SER A 31 -15.63 -3.36 5.41
N TRP A 32 -15.68 -3.56 4.09
CA TRP A 32 -14.67 -3.07 3.17
C TRP A 32 -14.46 -1.55 3.28
N ALA A 33 -15.54 -0.76 3.17
CA ALA A 33 -15.46 0.70 3.25
C ALA A 33 -14.92 1.16 4.62
N SER A 34 -15.30 0.46 5.70
CA SER A 34 -14.76 0.70 7.04
C SER A 34 -13.26 0.47 7.12
N MET A 35 -12.75 -0.60 6.51
CA MET A 35 -11.31 -0.90 6.47
C MET A 35 -10.52 0.10 5.61
N GLU A 36 -11.11 0.63 4.54
CA GLU A 36 -10.49 1.70 3.73
C GLU A 36 -10.34 3.01 4.54
N LEU A 37 -11.27 3.28 5.46
CA LEU A 37 -11.30 4.47 6.32
C LEU A 37 -10.47 4.35 7.60
N SER A 38 -10.41 3.16 8.21
CA SER A 38 -9.77 2.93 9.52
C SER A 38 -8.46 2.14 9.44
N GLY A 39 -8.20 1.51 8.30
CA GLY A 39 -7.03 0.68 8.05
C GLY A 39 -7.39 -0.80 8.13
N TYR A 40 -6.59 -1.62 7.44
CA TYR A 40 -6.76 -3.07 7.47
C TYR A 40 -6.05 -3.65 8.70
N PRO A 41 -6.72 -4.41 9.57
CA PRO A 41 -6.07 -5.06 10.71
C PRO A 41 -4.92 -5.97 10.27
N SER A 42 -3.96 -6.19 11.17
CA SER A 42 -2.86 -7.12 10.92
C SER A 42 -3.38 -8.53 10.67
N GLY A 43 -2.82 -9.22 9.66
CA GLY A 43 -3.22 -10.58 9.29
C GLY A 43 -4.49 -10.69 8.44
N VAL A 44 -5.23 -9.59 8.23
CA VAL A 44 -6.37 -9.57 7.31
C VAL A 44 -5.87 -9.47 5.86
N ARG A 45 -6.46 -10.28 4.97
CA ARG A 45 -6.17 -10.17 3.53
C ARG A 45 -6.67 -8.84 2.99
N VAL A 46 -5.80 -8.12 2.31
CA VAL A 46 -6.16 -6.89 1.60
C VAL A 46 -6.61 -7.20 0.16
N PRO A 47 -7.45 -6.35 -0.45
CA PRO A 47 -7.80 -6.45 -1.86
C PRO A 47 -6.57 -6.43 -2.79
N GLU A 48 -6.67 -6.99 -4.00
CA GLU A 48 -5.53 -7.06 -4.93
C GLU A 48 -4.95 -5.69 -5.29
N TYR A 49 -5.78 -4.65 -5.43
CA TYR A 49 -5.32 -3.29 -5.72
C TYR A 49 -4.53 -2.66 -4.56
N ARG A 50 -4.57 -3.26 -3.36
CA ARG A 50 -3.78 -2.88 -2.18
C ARG A 50 -2.44 -3.59 -2.09
N LYS A 51 -2.14 -4.50 -3.02
CA LYS A 51 -0.81 -5.13 -3.17
C LYS A 51 0.02 -4.28 -4.12
N ILE A 52 0.81 -3.38 -3.56
CA ILE A 52 1.53 -2.37 -4.33
C ILE A 52 2.97 -2.80 -4.57
N ALA A 53 3.49 -2.52 -5.76
CA ALA A 53 4.92 -2.67 -6.07
C ALA A 53 5.77 -1.76 -5.17
N VAL A 54 6.82 -2.33 -4.57
CA VAL A 54 7.75 -1.61 -3.70
C VAL A 54 9.19 -1.84 -4.13
N GLN A 55 10.09 -0.93 -3.74
CA GLN A 55 11.52 -1.09 -3.90
C GLN A 55 12.19 -1.13 -2.52
N ALA A 56 13.12 -2.06 -2.31
CA ALA A 56 14.01 -2.00 -1.15
C ALA A 56 15.04 -0.89 -1.38
N ARG A 57 15.15 0.05 -0.44
CA ARG A 57 16.22 1.05 -0.42
C ARG A 57 16.84 1.10 0.96
N GLY A 58 18.04 1.63 1.05
CA GLY A 58 18.71 1.71 2.32
C GLY A 58 19.94 2.59 2.33
N LYS A 59 20.55 2.63 3.49
CA LYS A 59 21.82 3.29 3.73
C LYS A 59 22.92 2.23 3.75
N ILE A 60 23.96 2.48 2.97
CA ILE A 60 25.16 1.65 2.96
C ILE A 60 26.35 2.47 3.46
N SER A 61 27.24 1.84 4.21
CA SER A 61 28.47 2.49 4.66
C SER A 61 29.64 1.53 4.66
N ASN A 62 30.83 2.10 4.47
CA ASN A 62 32.10 1.46 4.79
C ASN A 62 32.86 2.36 5.78
N ASP A 63 34.14 2.10 6.00
CA ASP A 63 34.93 2.84 6.98
C ASP A 63 35.29 4.27 6.52
N THR A 64 34.97 4.63 5.28
CA THR A 64 35.35 5.93 4.67
C THR A 64 34.16 6.76 4.19
N GLU A 65 33.03 6.13 3.85
CA GLU A 65 31.91 6.77 3.16
C GLU A 65 30.56 6.18 3.59
N VAL A 66 29.53 7.03 3.57
CA VAL A 66 28.13 6.67 3.76
C VAL A 66 27.33 7.11 2.53
N ILE A 67 26.65 6.17 1.89
CA ILE A 67 25.75 6.42 0.77
C ILE A 67 24.33 6.13 1.23
N ASP A 68 23.49 7.16 1.16
CA ASP A 68 22.09 7.07 1.55
C ASP A 68 21.18 6.83 0.34
N ASN A 69 19.99 6.27 0.59
CA ASN A 69 18.95 6.05 -0.42
C ASN A 69 19.39 5.17 -1.61
N GLN A 70 20.24 4.18 -1.35
CA GLN A 70 20.72 3.25 -2.37
C GLN A 70 19.68 2.15 -2.61
N PRO A 71 19.35 1.79 -3.87
CA PRO A 71 18.56 0.60 -4.15
C PRO A 71 19.27 -0.65 -3.65
N LEU A 72 18.53 -1.48 -2.90
CA LEU A 72 19.05 -2.73 -2.36
C LEU A 72 18.58 -3.91 -3.21
N PRO A 73 19.50 -4.78 -3.67
CA PRO A 73 19.13 -6.03 -4.30
C PRO A 73 18.31 -6.91 -3.36
N VAL A 74 17.22 -7.49 -3.86
CA VAL A 74 16.32 -8.36 -3.09
C VAL A 74 16.50 -9.85 -3.41
N TRP A 75 17.38 -10.23 -4.35
CA TRP A 75 17.59 -11.61 -4.77
C TRP A 75 18.05 -12.56 -3.65
N HIS A 76 18.63 -12.02 -2.57
CA HIS A 76 19.07 -12.79 -1.41
C HIS A 76 17.94 -13.01 -0.39
N LEU A 77 16.81 -12.31 -0.53
CA LEU A 77 15.60 -12.58 0.21
C LEU A 77 14.97 -13.83 -0.43
N ALA A 78 15.13 -15.00 0.18
CA ALA A 78 14.55 -16.24 -0.33
C ALA A 78 13.00 -16.16 -0.39
N GLY A 79 12.36 -16.88 -1.32
CA GLY A 79 10.89 -16.97 -1.43
C GLY A 79 10.27 -16.03 -2.46
N ASP A 80 9.05 -15.54 -2.22
CA ASP A 80 8.26 -14.68 -3.13
C ASP A 80 8.95 -13.33 -3.47
N TRP A 81 10.05 -13.02 -2.79
CA TRP A 81 10.84 -11.80 -2.95
C TRP A 81 11.77 -11.82 -4.18
N THR A 82 11.92 -12.98 -4.84
CA THR A 82 12.74 -13.12 -6.06
C THR A 82 12.01 -12.69 -7.34
N GLN A 83 10.75 -12.29 -7.26
CA GLN A 83 10.01 -11.81 -8.43
C GLN A 83 10.52 -10.44 -8.90
N GLU A 84 10.48 -10.20 -10.22
CA GLU A 84 10.92 -8.95 -10.87
C GLU A 84 10.21 -7.69 -10.33
N THR A 85 9.07 -7.85 -9.65
CA THR A 85 8.36 -6.77 -8.97
C THR A 85 7.83 -7.24 -7.63
N LEU A 86 8.56 -6.92 -6.58
CA LEU A 86 8.13 -7.18 -5.21
C LEU A 86 6.86 -6.38 -4.89
N ARG A 87 5.82 -7.04 -4.36
CA ARG A 87 4.57 -6.41 -3.97
C ARG A 87 4.27 -6.62 -2.49
N LEU A 88 3.91 -5.55 -1.79
CA LEU A 88 3.53 -5.60 -0.38
C LEU A 88 2.06 -5.20 -0.18
N PRO A 89 1.35 -5.85 0.75
CA PRO A 89 0.03 -5.41 1.16
C PRO A 89 0.13 -4.10 1.95
N ILE A 90 -0.67 -3.11 1.55
CA ILE A 90 -0.72 -1.79 2.22
C ILE A 90 -1.96 -1.72 3.09
N HIS A 91 -1.74 -1.64 4.40
CA HIS A 91 -2.78 -1.68 5.43
C HIS A 91 -3.25 -0.29 5.90
N GLN A 92 -2.50 0.76 5.56
CA GLN A 92 -2.76 2.13 6.03
C GLN A 92 -4.04 2.73 5.43
N ILE A 93 -4.67 3.67 6.12
CA ILE A 93 -5.87 4.37 5.63
C ILE A 93 -5.60 5.10 4.31
N VAL A 94 -6.61 5.20 3.42
CA VAL A 94 -6.46 5.89 2.13
C VAL A 94 -6.01 7.34 2.31
N ALA A 95 -6.59 8.04 3.29
CA ALA A 95 -6.24 9.44 3.58
C ALA A 95 -4.75 9.64 3.95
N ALA A 96 -4.12 8.63 4.58
CA ALA A 96 -2.69 8.70 4.90
C ALA A 96 -1.80 8.57 3.66
N LEU A 97 -2.35 8.06 2.55
CA LEU A 97 -1.66 7.89 1.26
C LEU A 97 -1.84 9.10 0.33
N GLU A 98 -2.71 10.07 0.70
CA GLU A 98 -2.97 11.28 -0.09
C GLU A 98 -1.86 12.33 0.04
N ASN A 99 -0.90 12.13 0.95
CA ASN A 99 0.21 13.05 1.14
C ASN A 99 1.15 12.96 -0.07
N ARG A 100 1.25 14.06 -0.83
CA ARG A 100 1.89 14.17 -2.17
C ARG A 100 3.42 14.10 -2.14
N ALA A 101 3.99 13.28 -1.27
CA ALA A 101 5.41 12.98 -1.35
C ALA A 101 5.68 12.20 -2.66
N PRO A 102 6.82 12.45 -3.35
CA PRO A 102 7.20 11.74 -4.57
C PRO A 102 7.42 10.23 -4.33
N CYS A 103 7.59 9.85 -3.07
CA CYS A 103 7.58 8.47 -2.62
C CYS A 103 7.16 8.41 -1.15
N VAL A 104 6.65 7.26 -0.72
CA VAL A 104 6.37 6.98 0.69
C VAL A 104 7.30 5.87 1.15
N ARG A 105 7.94 6.09 2.31
CA ARG A 105 8.88 5.16 2.92
C ARG A 105 8.24 4.45 4.11
N PHE A 106 8.44 3.14 4.19
CA PHE A 106 7.98 2.31 5.30
C PHE A 106 9.15 1.54 5.88
N PRO A 107 9.21 1.37 7.22
CA PRO A 107 10.26 0.57 7.83
C PRO A 107 10.17 -0.88 7.33
N ILE A 108 11.32 -1.49 7.09
CA ILE A 108 11.42 -2.95 6.92
C ILE A 108 11.32 -3.60 8.30
N ASP A 109 10.63 -4.74 8.39
CA ASP A 109 10.57 -5.49 9.64
C ASP A 109 11.95 -6.04 10.04
N ASN A 110 12.15 -6.29 11.34
CA ASN A 110 13.47 -6.69 11.85
C ASN A 110 14.01 -7.99 11.23
N VAL A 111 13.15 -8.92 10.82
CA VAL A 111 13.57 -10.19 10.22
C VAL A 111 14.12 -9.92 8.82
N SER A 112 13.38 -9.17 8.00
CA SER A 112 13.82 -8.76 6.67
C SER A 112 15.05 -7.85 6.72
N LEU A 113 15.14 -6.92 7.67
CA LEU A 113 16.30 -6.06 7.87
C LEU A 113 17.56 -6.87 8.23
N ALA A 114 17.43 -7.93 9.03
CA ALA A 114 18.53 -8.83 9.34
C ALA A 114 19.06 -9.54 8.08
N LEU A 115 18.20 -9.86 7.11
CA LEU A 115 18.62 -10.45 5.84
C LEU A 115 19.45 -9.47 5.00
N PHE A 116 19.05 -8.19 4.93
CA PHE A 116 19.83 -7.15 4.26
C PHE A 116 21.19 -6.92 4.94
N THR A 117 21.21 -6.75 6.26
CA THR A 117 22.44 -6.39 7.00
C THR A 117 23.45 -7.53 7.08
N ARG A 118 22.98 -8.79 7.13
CA ARG A 118 23.85 -9.98 7.22
C ARG A 118 24.20 -10.58 5.87
N GLY A 119 23.21 -10.69 4.98
CA GLY A 119 23.32 -11.39 3.71
C GLY A 119 23.86 -10.54 2.58
N LEU A 120 23.65 -9.22 2.62
CA LEU A 120 24.05 -8.34 1.53
C LEU A 120 25.42 -7.69 1.81
N ARG A 121 26.42 -8.14 1.05
CA ARG A 121 27.73 -7.49 0.93
C ARG A 121 27.75 -6.74 -0.38
N MET A 122 27.74 -5.41 -0.29
CA MET A 122 27.90 -4.56 -1.46
C MET A 122 29.39 -4.52 -1.83
N GLY A 123 29.71 -4.28 -3.09
CA GLY A 123 31.10 -4.15 -3.55
C GLY A 123 31.88 -3.11 -2.72
N SER A 124 33.21 -3.20 -2.72
CA SER A 124 34.09 -2.23 -2.02
C SER A 124 33.92 -2.16 -0.50
N GLY A 125 33.47 -3.24 0.14
CA GLY A 125 33.37 -3.34 1.61
C GLY A 125 32.17 -2.62 2.23
N PHE A 126 31.25 -2.11 1.40
CA PHE A 126 30.03 -1.48 1.87
C PHE A 126 29.09 -2.49 2.54
N ARG A 127 28.53 -2.07 3.68
CA ARG A 127 27.58 -2.81 4.49
C ARG A 127 26.28 -2.02 4.59
N VAL A 128 25.13 -2.70 4.52
CA VAL A 128 23.84 -2.08 4.81
C VAL A 128 23.77 -1.76 6.30
N THR A 129 23.40 -0.54 6.64
CA THR A 129 23.20 -0.08 8.03
C THR A 129 21.74 0.21 8.35
N ASP A 130 20.96 0.56 7.33
CA ASP A 130 19.53 0.82 7.45
C ASP A 130 18.81 0.44 6.15
N ALA A 131 17.53 0.06 6.23
CA ALA A 131 16.74 -0.29 5.07
C ALA A 131 15.24 0.00 5.27
N TRP A 132 14.59 0.49 4.22
CA TRP A 132 13.17 0.81 4.16
C TRP A 132 12.57 0.33 2.82
N TRP A 133 11.26 0.09 2.83
CA TRP A 133 10.47 -0.05 1.62
C TRP A 133 10.14 1.34 1.08
N GLU A 134 10.32 1.54 -0.21
CA GLU A 134 9.91 2.75 -0.90
C GLU A 134 8.81 2.44 -1.92
N ILE A 135 7.72 3.20 -1.86
CA ILE A 135 6.62 3.16 -2.83
C ILE A 135 6.66 4.43 -3.66
N GLN A 136 6.77 4.27 -4.97
CA GLN A 136 6.68 5.39 -5.91
C GLN A 136 5.23 5.92 -5.99
N THR A 137 5.03 7.23 -6.12
CA THR A 137 3.70 7.85 -6.17
C THR A 137 2.78 7.22 -7.23
N VAL A 138 3.31 6.86 -8.40
CA VAL A 138 2.55 6.19 -9.48
C VAL A 138 1.87 4.90 -9.00
N HIS A 139 2.45 4.21 -8.04
CA HIS A 139 1.87 2.99 -7.50
C HIS A 139 0.82 3.27 -6.41
N LEU A 140 0.92 4.40 -5.70
CA LEU A 140 -0.13 4.87 -4.79
C LEU A 140 -1.37 5.35 -5.54
N GLU A 141 -1.19 6.04 -6.67
CA GLU A 141 -2.29 6.45 -7.55
C GLU A 141 -3.11 5.24 -8.03
N ARG A 142 -2.45 4.13 -8.37
CA ARG A 142 -3.11 2.88 -8.74
C ARG A 142 -3.95 2.28 -7.60
N LEU A 143 -3.50 2.41 -6.34
CA LEU A 143 -4.31 2.00 -5.19
C LEU A 143 -5.57 2.87 -5.11
N VAL A 144 -5.42 4.19 -5.20
CA VAL A 144 -6.55 5.13 -5.13
C VAL A 144 -7.57 4.85 -6.24
N ASP A 145 -7.10 4.57 -7.46
CA ASP A 145 -7.97 4.19 -8.58
C ASP A 145 -8.66 2.84 -8.34
N GLY A 146 -7.97 1.89 -7.69
CA GLY A 146 -8.55 0.65 -7.22
C GLY A 146 -9.70 0.87 -6.24
N VAL A 147 -9.50 1.72 -5.23
CA VAL A 147 -10.54 2.09 -4.26
C VAL A 147 -11.73 2.75 -4.96
N ARG A 148 -11.49 3.69 -5.89
CA ARG A 148 -12.55 4.33 -6.69
C ARG A 148 -13.34 3.31 -7.51
N LYS A 149 -12.66 2.35 -8.14
CA LYS A 149 -13.31 1.29 -8.92
C LYS A 149 -14.18 0.42 -8.02
N GLN A 150 -13.70 0.04 -6.84
CA GLN A 150 -14.45 -0.77 -5.89
C GLN A 150 -15.64 0.00 -5.29
N LEU A 151 -15.47 1.29 -4.99
CA LEU A 151 -16.56 2.16 -4.53
C LEU A 151 -17.68 2.27 -5.57
N ARG A 152 -17.32 2.38 -6.86
CA ARG A 152 -18.29 2.38 -7.95
C ARG A 152 -19.07 1.06 -7.99
N LEU A 153 -18.40 -0.08 -7.86
CA LEU A 153 -19.06 -1.39 -7.81
C LEU A 153 -20.01 -1.48 -6.61
N ALA A 154 -19.61 -1.02 -5.43
CA ALA A 154 -20.46 -1.00 -4.24
C ALA A 154 -21.72 -0.13 -4.44
N ARG A 155 -21.59 1.00 -5.14
CA ARG A 155 -22.72 1.87 -5.50
C ARG A 155 -23.67 1.25 -6.51
N GLU A 156 -23.17 0.54 -7.51
CA GLU A 156 -24.00 -0.22 -8.45
C GLU A 156 -24.86 -1.27 -7.70
N HIS A 157 -24.32 -1.89 -6.63
CA HIS A 157 -25.09 -2.81 -5.79
C HIS A 157 -26.15 -2.09 -4.93
N LEU A 158 -25.85 -0.88 -4.45
CA LEU A 158 -26.85 -0.05 -3.75
C LEU A 158 -28.04 0.28 -4.65
N GLU A 159 -27.78 0.68 -5.91
CA GLU A 159 -28.82 1.02 -6.88
C GLU A 159 -29.69 -0.19 -7.27
N GLY A 160 -29.11 -1.40 -7.23
CA GLY A 160 -29.82 -2.65 -7.51
C GLY A 160 -30.52 -3.29 -6.29
N ALA A 161 -30.32 -2.76 -5.08
CA ALA A 161 -30.86 -3.37 -3.87
C ALA A 161 -32.38 -3.09 -3.69
N PRO A 162 -33.18 -4.07 -3.24
CA PRO A 162 -34.59 -3.86 -2.93
C PRO A 162 -34.72 -2.87 -1.75
N GLY A 163 -35.22 -1.66 -2.04
CA GLY A 163 -35.33 -0.55 -1.08
C GLY A 163 -34.67 0.77 -1.53
N ALA A 164 -33.99 0.79 -2.69
CA ALA A 164 -33.31 1.99 -3.21
C ALA A 164 -34.21 3.01 -3.94
N ARG A 165 -35.54 2.97 -3.74
CA ARG A 165 -36.49 3.94 -4.30
C ARG A 165 -37.30 4.61 -3.20
#